data_AF-A0A958U980-F1
#
_entry.id   AF-A0A958U980-F1
#
_cell.length_a   1.000
_cell.length_b   1.000
_cell.length_c   1.000
_cell.angle_alpha   90.00
_cell.angle_beta   90.00
_cell.angle_gamma   90.00
#
_symmetry.space_group_name_H-M   'P 1'
#
loop_
_entity.id
_entity.type
_entity.pdbx_description
1 polymer ?
#
loop_
_entity_poly.entity_id
_entity_poly.type
_entity_poly.pdbx_seq_one_letter_code
_entity_poly.pdbx_strand_id
1 'polypeptide(L)'
;KIKLFTMTSKRLDEIIATEEFHKDTLSTSELLSKELEKLEEKFEIDLDNDLLMSDELDDISYKQDASKSQLILYDDAEKNIIETLELDDDRAELTDKKRLVLNKIYNWLPLETSNVLDLFVFGKLTYDEIALVKGISPDEVKETIRSISKNFRKNLN
;
A
#
# COMPACT_ATOMS: atom_id res chain seq x y z
N LYS A 1 44.95 -8.94 -38.09
CA LYS A 1 44.48 -9.13 -36.69
C LYS A 1 43.75 -7.89 -36.17
N ILE A 2 44.41 -6.72 -36.07
CA ILE A 2 43.78 -5.47 -35.56
C ILE A 2 42.55 -5.04 -36.38
N LYS A 3 42.64 -5.08 -37.71
CA LYS A 3 41.51 -4.72 -38.61
C LYS A 3 40.24 -5.55 -38.38
N LEU A 4 40.40 -6.83 -37.99
CA LEU A 4 39.27 -7.71 -37.69
C LEU A 4 38.57 -7.27 -36.40
N PHE A 5 39.36 -6.98 -35.36
CA PHE A 5 38.84 -6.45 -34.09
C PHE A 5 38.13 -5.12 -34.28
N THR A 6 38.64 -4.21 -35.11
CA THR A 6 37.97 -2.94 -35.42
C THR A 6 36.63 -3.16 -36.12
N MET A 7 36.54 -4.09 -37.07
CA MET A 7 35.29 -4.41 -37.75
C MET A 7 34.28 -5.06 -36.81
N THR A 8 34.73 -5.96 -35.94
CA THR A 8 33.87 -6.58 -34.92
C THR A 8 33.35 -5.54 -33.93
N SER A 9 34.21 -4.63 -33.45
CA SER A 9 33.80 -3.56 -32.52
C SER A 9 32.73 -2.67 -33.15
N LYS A 10 32.96 -2.19 -34.38
CA LYS A 10 31.98 -1.36 -35.08
C LYS A 10 30.64 -2.09 -35.29
N ARG A 11 30.69 -3.39 -35.59
CA ARG A 11 29.47 -4.20 -35.73
C ARG A 11 28.73 -4.36 -34.40
N LEU A 12 29.46 -4.47 -33.30
CA LEU A 12 28.91 -4.56 -31.96
C LEU A 12 28.24 -3.25 -31.55
N ASP A 13 28.86 -2.11 -31.85
CA ASP A 13 28.32 -0.76 -31.60
C ASP A 13 27.03 -0.52 -32.39
N GLU A 14 26.98 -0.95 -33.66
CA GLU A 14 25.76 -0.90 -34.50
C GLU A 14 24.62 -1.73 -33.89
N ILE A 15 24.92 -2.93 -33.41
CA ILE A 15 23.93 -3.81 -32.75
C ILE A 15 23.46 -3.19 -31.44
N ILE A 16 24.36 -2.69 -30.60
CA ILE A 16 24.02 -2.04 -29.34
C ILE A 16 23.11 -0.83 -29.58
N ALA A 17 23.41 0.00 -30.57
CA ALA A 17 22.56 1.16 -30.91
C ALA A 17 21.15 0.74 -31.38
N THR A 18 21.02 -0.39 -32.07
CA THR A 18 19.69 -0.93 -32.45
C THR A 18 18.97 -1.59 -31.27
N GLU A 19 19.69 -2.23 -30.36
CA GLU A 19 19.14 -2.87 -29.17
C GLU A 19 18.75 -1.86 -28.09
N GLU A 20 19.46 -0.74 -27.96
CA GLU A 20 19.09 0.38 -27.08
C GLU A 20 17.71 0.94 -27.41
N PHE A 21 17.34 0.98 -28.70
CA PHE A 21 15.98 1.34 -29.13
C PHE A 21 14.92 0.34 -28.66
N HIS A 22 15.30 -0.93 -28.49
CA HIS A 22 14.40 -1.99 -28.02
C HIS A 22 14.36 -2.15 -26.50
N LYS A 23 15.21 -1.42 -25.76
CA LYS A 23 15.27 -1.47 -24.29
C LYS A 23 13.97 -1.08 -23.60
N ASP A 24 13.20 -0.18 -24.22
CA ASP A 24 11.89 0.26 -23.73
C ASP A 24 10.71 -0.45 -24.45
N THR A 25 11.01 -1.42 -25.33
CA THR A 25 9.97 -2.19 -26.02
C THR A 25 9.51 -3.33 -25.13
N LEU A 26 8.18 -3.49 -25.00
CA LEU A 26 7.58 -4.58 -24.23
C LEU A 26 8.10 -5.93 -24.74
N SER A 27 8.66 -6.74 -23.85
CA SER A 27 9.22 -8.04 -24.21
C SER A 27 8.11 -8.98 -24.69
N THR A 28 8.28 -9.54 -25.89
CA THR A 28 7.32 -10.48 -26.47
C THR A 28 7.27 -11.80 -25.69
N SER A 29 8.38 -12.20 -25.05
CA SER A 29 8.40 -13.39 -24.20
C SER A 29 7.66 -13.17 -22.89
N GLU A 30 7.73 -11.97 -22.31
CA GLU A 30 6.95 -11.63 -21.10
C GLU A 30 5.45 -11.60 -21.40
N LEU A 31 5.07 -11.03 -22.56
CA LEU A 31 3.68 -11.04 -23.01
C LEU A 31 3.18 -12.48 -23.23
N LEU A 32 3.98 -13.32 -23.90
CA LEU A 32 3.63 -14.73 -24.12
C LEU A 32 3.44 -15.48 -22.79
N SER A 33 4.39 -15.35 -21.85
CA SER A 33 4.29 -16.00 -20.54
C SER A 33 3.04 -15.57 -19.79
N LYS A 34 2.70 -14.28 -19.84
CA LYS A 34 1.49 -13.74 -19.21
C LYS A 34 0.20 -14.28 -19.84
N GLU A 35 0.17 -14.41 -21.16
CA GLU A 35 -1.00 -14.98 -21.86
C GLU A 35 -1.14 -16.49 -21.59
N LEU A 36 -0.03 -17.22 -21.49
CA LEU A 36 -0.05 -18.64 -21.11
C LEU A 36 -0.54 -18.83 -19.67
N GLU A 37 -0.11 -17.99 -18.73
CA GLU A 37 -0.59 -18.02 -17.34
C GLU A 37 -2.10 -17.78 -17.22
N LYS A 38 -2.67 -16.94 -18.09
CA LYS A 38 -4.12 -16.72 -18.14
C LYS A 38 -4.91 -17.90 -18.71
N LEU A 39 -4.28 -18.73 -19.54
CA LEU A 39 -4.91 -19.92 -20.12
C LEU A 39 -4.79 -21.14 -19.21
N GLU A 40 -4.02 -21.06 -18.13
CA GLU A 40 -3.85 -22.15 -17.18
C GLU A 40 -5.11 -22.28 -16.29
N GLU A 41 -5.83 -23.39 -16.46
CA GLU A 41 -6.98 -23.74 -15.62
C GLU A 41 -6.51 -24.09 -14.20
N LYS A 42 -7.10 -23.44 -13.19
CA LYS A 42 -6.81 -23.69 -11.78
C LYS A 42 -7.88 -24.59 -11.19
N PHE A 43 -7.45 -25.57 -10.40
CA PHE A 43 -8.33 -26.56 -9.79
C PHE A 43 -8.20 -26.54 -8.26
N GLU A 44 -9.33 -26.75 -7.60
CA GLU A 44 -9.43 -27.00 -6.17
C GLU A 44 -10.05 -28.38 -5.93
N ILE A 45 -9.73 -28.99 -4.79
CA ILE A 45 -10.25 -30.30 -4.41
C ILE A 45 -11.37 -30.08 -3.39
N ASP A 46 -12.57 -30.57 -3.67
CA ASP A 46 -13.70 -30.52 -2.74
C ASP A 46 -13.60 -31.60 -1.63
N LEU A 47 -14.49 -31.51 -0.64
CA LEU A 47 -14.63 -32.44 0.48
C LEU A 47 -14.81 -33.90 0.04
N ASP A 48 -15.45 -34.12 -1.11
CA ASP A 48 -15.66 -35.44 -1.72
C ASP A 48 -14.51 -35.86 -2.65
N ASN A 49 -13.38 -35.13 -2.63
CA ASN A 49 -12.19 -35.34 -3.46
C ASN A 49 -12.37 -35.11 -4.97
N ASP A 50 -13.44 -34.44 -5.37
CA ASP A 50 -13.67 -34.05 -6.76
C ASP A 50 -12.84 -32.81 -7.12
N LEU A 51 -12.33 -32.78 -8.36
CA LEU A 51 -11.62 -31.63 -8.92
C LEU A 51 -12.64 -30.63 -9.45
N LEU A 52 -12.68 -29.44 -8.86
CA LEU A 52 -13.52 -28.33 -9.28
C LEU A 52 -12.65 -27.25 -9.92
N MET A 53 -13.14 -26.63 -10.99
CA MET A 53 -12.45 -25.49 -11.60
C MET A 53 -12.65 -24.24 -10.73
N SER A 54 -11.60 -23.45 -10.51
CA SER A 54 -11.70 -22.21 -9.72
C SER A 54 -12.72 -21.23 -10.29
N ASP A 55 -12.98 -21.26 -11.60
CA ASP A 55 -13.98 -20.41 -12.27
C ASP A 55 -15.44 -20.83 -11.96
N GLU A 56 -15.66 -22.06 -11.49
CA GLU A 56 -16.97 -22.54 -11.03
C GLU A 56 -17.26 -22.10 -9.58
N LEU A 57 -16.23 -21.61 -8.87
CA LEU A 57 -16.31 -21.18 -7.47
C LEU A 57 -16.61 -19.68 -7.38
N ASP A 58 -17.89 -19.30 -7.51
CA ASP A 58 -18.31 -17.89 -7.46
C ASP A 58 -18.53 -17.35 -6.02
N ASP A 59 -18.42 -18.21 -5.00
CA ASP A 59 -18.64 -17.78 -3.62
C ASP A 59 -17.53 -16.82 -3.12
N ILE A 60 -17.93 -15.85 -2.29
CA ILE A 60 -17.05 -14.82 -1.72
C ILE A 60 -15.90 -15.41 -0.92
N SER A 61 -16.09 -16.62 -0.39
CA SER A 61 -15.11 -17.38 0.40
C SER A 61 -13.83 -17.71 -0.40
N TYR A 62 -13.96 -17.97 -1.70
CA TYR A 62 -12.84 -18.37 -2.57
C TYR A 62 -12.05 -17.17 -3.12
N LYS A 63 -12.62 -15.97 -3.09
CA LYS A 63 -11.98 -14.72 -3.59
C LYS A 63 -11.23 -13.95 -2.50
N GLN A 64 -11.12 -14.50 -1.28
CA GLN A 64 -10.55 -13.80 -0.12
C GLN A 64 -9.05 -13.48 -0.27
N ASP A 65 -8.27 -14.36 -0.91
CA ASP A 65 -6.83 -14.13 -1.09
C ASP A 65 -6.49 -13.22 -2.28
N ALA A 66 -7.37 -13.11 -3.28
CA ALA A 66 -7.21 -12.15 -4.39
C ALA A 66 -7.30 -10.69 -3.91
N SER A 67 -7.94 -10.46 -2.77
CA SER A 67 -8.07 -9.16 -2.10
C SER A 67 -7.02 -8.93 -1.01
N LYS A 68 -5.88 -9.64 -1.01
CA LYS A 68 -4.67 -9.16 -0.34
C LYS A 68 -4.03 -7.96 -1.08
N SER A 69 -4.84 -7.09 -1.68
CA SER A 69 -4.50 -5.68 -1.59
C SER A 69 -4.43 -5.39 -0.10
N GLN A 70 -3.23 -5.23 0.45
CA GLN A 70 -3.07 -4.32 1.56
C GLN A 70 -3.68 -3.03 1.05
N LEU A 71 -4.95 -2.81 1.41
CA LEU A 71 -5.70 -1.65 1.01
C LEU A 71 -5.04 -0.52 1.81
N ILE A 72 -3.93 0.00 1.29
CA ILE A 72 -3.27 1.19 1.81
C ILE A 72 -4.20 2.33 1.38
N LEU A 73 -5.32 2.45 2.07
CA LEU A 73 -6.36 3.45 1.81
C LEU A 73 -5.85 4.88 2.06
N TYR A 74 -4.64 5.03 2.58
CA TYR A 74 -4.27 6.18 3.39
C TYR A 74 -2.80 6.60 3.26
N ASP A 75 -2.10 6.37 2.16
CA ASP A 75 -0.68 6.78 2.04
C ASP A 75 -0.49 8.31 2.28
N ASP A 76 -1.44 9.13 1.78
CA ASP A 76 -1.50 10.56 2.08
C ASP A 76 -2.02 10.85 3.50
N ALA A 77 -2.92 10.02 4.02
CA ALA A 77 -3.54 10.20 5.32
C ALA A 77 -2.58 9.89 6.47
N GLU A 78 -1.72 8.87 6.33
CA GLU A 78 -0.65 8.53 7.28
C GLU A 78 0.31 9.70 7.45
N LYS A 79 0.69 10.36 6.34
CA LYS A 79 1.53 11.57 6.37
C LYS A 79 0.84 12.72 7.09
N ASN A 80 -0.43 12.98 6.80
CA ASN A 80 -1.21 14.02 7.47
C ASN A 80 -1.36 13.76 8.99
N ILE A 81 -1.56 12.50 9.40
CA ILE A 81 -1.62 12.13 10.82
C ILE A 81 -0.28 12.42 11.52
N ILE A 82 0.84 12.05 10.90
CA ILE A 82 2.18 12.26 11.46
C ILE A 82 2.49 13.76 11.59
N GLU A 83 2.20 14.54 10.55
CA GLU A 83 2.41 15.99 10.51
C GLU A 83 1.52 16.72 11.54
N THR A 84 0.24 16.37 11.60
CA THR A 84 -0.73 17.05 12.50
C THR A 84 -0.51 16.69 13.97
N LEU A 85 -0.02 15.47 14.26
CA LEU A 85 0.26 15.04 15.63
C LEU A 85 1.69 15.38 16.09
N GLU A 86 2.45 16.17 15.31
CA GLU A 86 3.84 16.54 15.59
C GLU A 86 4.65 15.31 16.03
N LEU A 87 4.54 14.22 15.28
CA LEU A 87 5.29 12.99 15.54
C LEU A 87 6.72 13.06 14.97
N ASP A 88 7.18 14.25 14.62
CA ASP A 88 8.52 14.56 14.08
C ASP A 88 9.62 14.04 15.01
N ASP A 89 10.10 12.84 14.68
CA ASP A 89 11.51 12.50 14.84
C ASP A 89 12.11 12.64 13.45
N ASP A 90 13.09 13.54 13.30
CA ASP A 90 13.81 13.94 12.07
C ASP A 90 14.50 12.77 11.31
N ARG A 91 14.17 11.52 11.64
CA ARG A 91 14.79 10.26 11.17
C ARG A 91 13.81 9.31 10.47
N ALA A 92 12.53 9.68 10.33
CA ALA A 92 11.50 8.74 9.91
C ALA A 92 11.20 8.81 8.40
N GLU A 93 11.99 8.13 7.58
CA GLU A 93 11.38 7.48 6.42
C GLU A 93 10.27 6.55 6.95
N LEU A 94 9.03 6.66 6.44
CA LEU A 94 7.95 5.72 6.77
C LEU A 94 8.31 4.34 6.20
N THR A 95 9.14 3.58 6.92
CA THR A 95 9.37 2.17 6.62
C THR A 95 8.04 1.41 6.71
N ASP A 96 7.84 0.38 5.87
CA ASP A 96 6.64 -0.48 5.87
C ASP A 96 6.25 -0.99 7.27
N LYS A 97 7.25 -1.20 8.15
CA LYS A 97 7.03 -1.58 9.55
C LYS A 97 6.31 -0.51 10.36
N LYS A 98 6.66 0.77 10.20
CA LYS A 98 6.00 1.90 10.89
C LYS A 98 4.58 2.07 10.36
N ARG A 99 4.38 1.94 9.05
CA ARG A 99 3.05 1.96 8.39
C ARG A 99 2.13 0.87 8.94
N LEU A 100 2.62 -0.35 9.09
CA LEU A 100 1.84 -1.46 9.67
C LEU A 100 1.44 -1.19 11.13
N VAL A 101 2.32 -0.60 11.92
CA VAL A 101 2.04 -0.28 13.33
C VAL A 101 1.01 0.86 13.43
N LEU A 102 1.14 1.90 12.60
CA LEU A 102 0.15 2.99 12.50
C LEU A 102 -1.25 2.46 12.20
N ASN A 103 -1.36 1.64 11.14
CA ASN A 103 -2.63 1.04 10.75
C ASN A 103 -3.22 0.15 11.85
N LYS A 104 -2.40 -0.58 12.60
CA LYS A 104 -2.87 -1.40 13.73
C LYS A 104 -3.40 -0.54 14.88
N ILE A 105 -2.72 0.55 15.24
CA ILE A 105 -3.14 1.45 16.32
C ILE A 105 -4.43 2.15 15.95
N TYR A 106 -4.53 2.65 14.71
CA TYR A 106 -5.71 3.33 14.22
C TYR A 106 -6.92 2.39 14.17
N ASN A 107 -6.77 1.16 13.66
CA ASN A 107 -7.85 0.17 13.66
C ASN A 107 -8.25 -0.32 15.07
N TRP A 108 -7.40 -0.11 16.07
CA TRP A 108 -7.68 -0.48 17.46
C TRP A 108 -8.36 0.64 18.26
N LEU A 109 -8.45 1.86 17.70
CA LEU A 109 -9.14 2.97 18.37
C LEU A 109 -10.65 2.73 18.41
N PRO A 110 -11.32 3.03 19.55
CA PRO A 110 -12.77 3.11 19.58
C PRO A 110 -13.31 4.10 18.54
N LEU A 111 -14.46 3.79 17.95
CA LEU A 111 -15.04 4.56 16.84
C LEU A 111 -15.20 6.05 17.16
N GLU A 112 -15.59 6.40 18.39
CA GLU A 112 -15.73 7.80 18.82
C GLU A 112 -14.41 8.54 18.84
N THR A 113 -13.35 7.86 19.28
CA THR A 113 -11.98 8.38 19.34
C THR A 113 -11.38 8.52 17.94
N SER A 114 -11.64 7.56 17.05
CA SER A 114 -11.21 7.63 15.64
C SER A 114 -11.87 8.80 14.93
N ASN A 115 -13.18 8.97 15.09
CA ASN A 115 -13.90 10.08 14.47
C ASN A 115 -13.37 11.46 14.91
N VAL A 116 -13.00 11.62 16.20
CA VAL A 116 -12.41 12.88 16.68
C VAL A 116 -11.06 13.13 16.01
N LEU A 117 -10.24 12.09 15.85
CA LEU A 117 -8.96 12.18 15.13
C LEU A 117 -9.18 12.52 13.65
N ASP A 118 -10.17 11.93 13.00
CA ASP A 118 -10.48 12.15 11.59
C ASP A 118 -10.95 13.58 11.33
N LEU A 119 -11.82 14.11 12.21
CA LEU A 119 -12.27 15.50 12.14
C LEU A 119 -11.12 16.49 12.35
N PHE A 120 -10.13 16.12 13.17
CA PHE A 120 -8.95 16.95 13.42
C PHE A 120 -7.95 16.90 12.25
N VAL A 121 -7.61 15.71 11.77
CA VAL A 121 -6.56 15.50 10.75
C VAL A 121 -7.09 15.75 9.34
N PHE A 122 -8.24 15.18 8.98
CA PHE A 122 -8.82 15.32 7.64
C PHE A 122 -9.76 16.51 7.54
N GLY A 123 -10.55 16.74 8.60
CA GLY A 123 -11.45 17.89 8.67
C GLY A 123 -10.72 19.21 8.86
N LYS A 124 -9.47 19.19 9.36
CA LYS A 124 -8.68 20.39 9.75
C LYS A 124 -9.48 21.34 10.66
N LEU A 125 -10.39 20.79 11.44
CA LEU A 125 -11.27 21.53 12.32
C LEU A 125 -10.55 21.86 13.62
N THR A 126 -10.88 23.02 14.17
CA THR A 126 -10.44 23.43 15.50
C THR A 126 -11.13 22.62 16.59
N TYR A 127 -10.57 22.59 17.80
CA TYR A 127 -11.16 21.85 18.93
C TYR A 127 -12.61 22.29 19.22
N ASP A 128 -12.89 23.58 19.05
CA ASP A 128 -14.23 24.15 19.26
C ASP A 128 -15.23 23.67 18.18
N GLU A 129 -14.79 23.58 16.92
CA GLU A 129 -15.62 23.07 15.82
C GLU A 129 -15.90 21.57 15.97
N ILE A 130 -14.91 20.78 16.39
CA ILE A 130 -15.09 19.35 16.66
C ILE A 130 -16.03 19.14 17.85
N ALA A 131 -15.90 19.96 18.90
CA ALA A 131 -16.78 19.95 20.05
C ALA A 131 -18.24 20.23 19.66
N LEU A 132 -18.47 21.21 18.77
CA LEU A 132 -19.80 21.52 18.23
C LEU A 132 -20.38 20.37 17.41
N VAL A 133 -19.57 19.71 16.58
CA VAL A 133 -20.00 18.57 15.75
C VAL A 133 -20.30 17.33 16.61
N LYS A 134 -19.50 17.07 17.64
CA LYS A 134 -19.62 15.89 18.51
C LYS A 134 -20.53 16.09 19.72
N GLY A 135 -20.93 17.33 20.02
CA GLY A 135 -21.77 17.65 21.18
C GLY A 135 -21.05 17.43 22.52
N ILE A 136 -19.72 17.52 22.53
CA ILE A 136 -18.85 17.34 23.71
C ILE A 136 -18.12 18.64 24.03
N SER A 137 -17.42 18.71 25.16
CA SER A 137 -16.64 19.90 25.51
C SER A 137 -15.33 20.01 24.71
N PRO A 138 -14.85 21.23 24.39
CA PRO A 138 -13.55 21.42 23.74
C PRO A 138 -12.37 20.83 24.53
N ASP A 139 -12.48 20.81 25.86
CA ASP A 139 -11.48 20.22 26.75
C ASP A 139 -11.41 18.70 26.60
N GLU A 140 -12.56 18.02 26.45
CA GLU A 140 -12.61 16.56 26.18
C GLU A 140 -12.02 16.21 24.81
N VAL A 141 -12.27 17.02 23.78
CA VAL A 141 -11.64 16.86 22.45
C VAL A 141 -10.12 16.93 22.57
N LYS A 142 -9.63 17.92 23.32
CA LYS A 142 -8.20 18.13 23.54
C LYS A 142 -7.57 16.97 24.32
N GLU A 143 -8.20 16.48 25.38
CA GLU A 143 -7.69 15.33 26.13
C GLU A 143 -7.66 14.05 25.28
N THR A 144 -8.68 13.86 24.45
CA THR A 144 -8.79 12.73 23.53
C THR A 144 -7.62 12.73 22.55
N ILE A 145 -7.39 13.84 21.84
CA ILE A 145 -6.27 13.97 20.90
C ILE A 145 -4.92 13.77 21.61
N ARG A 146 -4.75 14.33 22.81
CA ARG A 146 -3.49 14.18 23.58
C ARG A 146 -3.23 12.72 23.98
N SER A 147 -4.27 11.99 24.35
CA SER A 147 -4.21 10.57 24.70
C SER A 147 -3.86 9.71 23.48
N ILE A 148 -4.42 10.07 22.33
CA ILE A 148 -4.09 9.46 21.04
C ILE A 148 -2.61 9.68 20.70
N SER A 149 -2.13 10.93 20.67
CA SER A 149 -0.72 11.26 20.38
C SER A 149 0.25 10.51 21.28
N LYS A 150 -0.07 10.40 22.58
CA LYS A 150 0.75 9.66 23.56
C LYS A 150 0.82 8.16 23.26
N ASN A 151 -0.31 7.56 22.87
CA ASN A 151 -0.35 6.15 22.47
C ASN A 151 0.43 5.91 21.17
N PHE A 152 0.30 6.78 20.18
CA PHE A 152 1.07 6.70 18.94
C PHE A 152 2.58 6.79 19.23
N ARG A 153 3.04 7.79 19.98
CA ARG A 153 4.47 7.94 20.36
C ARG A 153 5.04 6.74 21.12
N LYS A 154 4.25 6.10 21.97
CA LYS A 154 4.70 4.93 22.76
C LYS A 154 4.91 3.68 21.90
N ASN A 155 4.14 3.51 20.84
CA ASN A 155 4.16 2.31 20.00
C ASN A 155 5.01 2.47 18.72
N LEU A 156 5.36 3.71 18.35
CA LEU A 156 6.24 4.02 17.22
C LEU A 156 7.74 4.03 17.57
N ASN A 157 8.08 4.10 18.86
CA ASN A 157 9.45 4.01 19.39
C ASN A 157 9.87 2.57 19.70
#